data_AF-A0A8T6INX3-F1
#
_entry.id   AF-A0A8T6INX3-F1
#
_cell.length_a   1.000
_cell.length_b   1.000
_cell.length_c   1.000
_cell.angle_alpha   90.00
_cell.angle_beta   90.00
_cell.angle_gamma   90.00
#
_symmetry.space_group_name_H-M   'P 1'
#
loop_
_entity.id
_entity.type
_entity.pdbx_description
1 polymer ?
#
loop_
_entity_poly.entity_id
_entity_poly.type
_entity_poly.pdbx_seq_one_letter_code
_entity_poly.pdbx_strand_id
1 'polypeptide(L)'
;MENRNTWFLAFILLALGAVALLGNSFPVILVLLGLLFLVRQFDNDSSSANVRNESYDYGYEYEGQLEEEEEDYEYEIFHQQPASAEQRVYRHALESVTRAGLDPDEVQVLAVDIGVLTTREEGEPQIYRTWSLPDDIDYIQPFVQLRVPTEANGDIRFEIIDAVGDAVYIHEDSFKLTRGRNFLTPNTRMPLHDQMELDGKWSLRVIADGVTIADHRFEYSEATGANIRRHIGEDGEINTEMRAVMAENRVPKMSLDDLLAYQGEDDEAERRA
;
A
#
# COMPACT_ATOMS: atom_id res chain seq x y z
N MET A 1 -34.02 -21.66 15.54
CA MET A 1 -33.00 -20.82 14.90
C MET A 1 -32.86 -21.31 13.47
N GLU A 2 -33.55 -20.63 12.57
CA GLU A 2 -33.62 -20.98 11.15
C GLU A 2 -32.34 -20.46 10.50
N ASN A 3 -31.53 -21.37 9.94
CA ASN A 3 -30.26 -21.00 9.32
C ASN A 3 -30.53 -20.24 8.02
N ARG A 4 -30.62 -18.91 8.14
CA ARG A 4 -30.74 -17.94 7.04
C ARG A 4 -29.65 -18.15 5.98
N ASN A 5 -28.50 -18.69 6.38
CA ASN A 5 -27.38 -19.00 5.50
C ASN A 5 -27.63 -20.25 4.62
N THR A 6 -28.45 -21.20 5.06
CA THR A 6 -28.75 -22.42 4.29
C THR A 6 -29.68 -22.12 3.11
N TRP A 7 -30.65 -21.23 3.32
CA TRP A 7 -31.53 -20.76 2.24
C TRP A 7 -30.77 -19.92 1.21
N PHE A 8 -29.82 -19.10 1.64
CA PHE A 8 -28.96 -18.32 0.74
C PHE A 8 -28.07 -19.23 -0.12
N LEU A 9 -27.45 -20.25 0.48
CA LEU A 9 -26.63 -21.22 -0.25
C LEU A 9 -27.44 -22.02 -1.27
N ALA A 10 -28.66 -22.43 -0.90
CA ALA A 10 -29.57 -23.15 -1.80
C ALA A 10 -29.98 -22.28 -3.00
N PHE A 11 -30.21 -20.97 -2.80
CA PHE A 11 -30.55 -20.05 -3.88
C PHE A 11 -29.37 -19.84 -4.85
N ILE A 12 -28.15 -19.71 -4.33
CA ILE A 12 -26.94 -19.56 -5.14
C ILE A 12 -26.69 -20.82 -5.98
N LEU A 13 -26.83 -22.01 -5.38
CA LEU A 13 -26.65 -23.27 -6.09
C LEU A 13 -27.73 -23.50 -7.17
N LEU A 14 -28.97 -23.07 -6.91
CA LEU A 14 -30.05 -23.15 -7.89
C LEU A 14 -29.84 -22.17 -9.07
N ALA A 15 -29.36 -20.96 -8.80
CA ALA A 15 -29.01 -19.99 -9.83
C ALA A 15 -27.84 -20.46 -10.71
N LEU A 16 -26.81 -21.07 -10.11
CA LEU A 16 -25.68 -21.68 -10.82
C LEU A 16 -26.12 -22.86 -11.71
N GLY A 17 -27.03 -23.71 -11.20
CA GLY A 17 -27.58 -24.83 -11.98
C GLY A 17 -28.44 -24.37 -13.17
N ALA A 18 -29.24 -23.31 -13.01
CA ALA A 18 -30.06 -22.74 -14.08
C ALA A 18 -29.21 -22.12 -15.21
N VAL A 19 -28.09 -21.48 -14.86
CA VAL A 19 -27.18 -20.88 -15.85
C VAL A 19 -26.40 -21.95 -16.62
N ALA A 20 -26.03 -23.06 -15.98
CA ALA A 20 -25.33 -24.17 -16.65
C ALA A 20 -26.16 -24.84 -17.77
N LEU A 21 -27.49 -24.77 -17.70
CA LEU A 21 -28.40 -25.33 -18.71
C LEU A 21 -28.53 -24.46 -19.97
N LEU A 22 -28.15 -23.19 -19.91
CA LEU A 22 -28.29 -22.24 -21.04
C LEU A 22 -27.07 -22.19 -21.95
N GLY A 23 -26.04 -23.02 -21.72
CA GLY A 23 -24.87 -23.17 -22.59
C GLY A 23 -23.99 -21.93 -22.73
N ASN A 24 -24.29 -20.86 -21.99
CA ASN A 24 -23.57 -19.60 -22.06
C ASN A 24 -22.88 -19.34 -20.71
N SER A 25 -21.56 -19.28 -20.72
CA SER A 25 -20.71 -19.11 -19.52
C SER A 25 -20.67 -17.67 -19.02
N PHE A 26 -21.12 -16.71 -19.82
CA PHE A 26 -21.11 -15.28 -19.51
C PHE A 26 -21.81 -14.89 -18.19
N PRO A 27 -22.99 -15.43 -17.83
CA PRO A 27 -23.66 -15.05 -16.58
C PRO A 27 -22.95 -15.60 -15.34
N VAL A 28 -22.26 -16.75 -15.45
CA VAL A 28 -21.47 -17.31 -14.34
C VAL A 28 -20.28 -16.41 -14.02
N ILE A 29 -19.63 -15.87 -15.04
CA ILE A 29 -18.50 -14.94 -14.90
C ILE A 29 -18.97 -13.65 -14.21
N LEU A 30 -20.14 -13.12 -14.57
CA LEU A 30 -20.70 -11.94 -13.91
C LEU A 30 -21.05 -12.19 -12.43
N VAL A 31 -21.58 -13.37 -12.10
CA VAL A 31 -21.86 -13.75 -10.69
C VAL A 31 -20.56 -13.90 -9.90
N LEU A 32 -19.51 -14.49 -10.49
CA LEU A 32 -18.20 -14.61 -9.85
C LEU A 32 -17.52 -13.24 -9.67
N LEU A 33 -17.62 -12.35 -10.67
CA LEU A 33 -17.14 -10.97 -10.55
C LEU A 33 -17.91 -10.19 -9.48
N GLY A 34 -19.24 -10.36 -9.42
CA GLY A 34 -20.07 -9.75 -8.38
C GLY A 34 -19.70 -10.23 -6.97
N LEU A 35 -19.46 -11.54 -6.80
CA LEU A 35 -18.98 -12.10 -5.54
C LEU A 35 -17.59 -11.60 -5.16
N LEU A 36 -16.67 -11.51 -6.13
CA LEU A 36 -15.32 -10.96 -5.92
C LEU A 36 -15.38 -9.48 -5.51
N PHE A 37 -16.28 -8.70 -6.09
CA PHE A 37 -16.49 -7.30 -5.73
C PHE A 37 -17.07 -7.15 -4.32
N LEU A 38 -18.00 -8.05 -3.94
CA LEU A 38 -18.65 -8.02 -2.63
C LEU A 38 -17.69 -8.44 -1.50
N VAL A 39 -16.82 -9.42 -1.73
CA VAL A 39 -15.74 -9.77 -0.78
C VAL A 39 -14.78 -8.59 -0.59
N ARG A 40 -14.42 -7.90 -1.68
CA ARG A 40 -13.57 -6.71 -1.62
C ARG A 40 -14.23 -5.56 -0.87
N GLN A 41 -15.56 -5.41 -0.94
CA GLN A 41 -16.29 -4.38 -0.21
C GLN A 41 -16.32 -4.65 1.30
N PHE A 42 -16.43 -5.92 1.71
CA PHE A 42 -16.40 -6.28 3.14
C PHE A 42 -15.02 -6.09 3.79
N ASP A 43 -13.92 -6.27 3.04
CA ASP A 43 -12.58 -5.90 3.54
C ASP A 43 -12.42 -4.38 3.72
N ASN A 44 -13.23 -3.58 3.03
CA ASN A 44 -13.17 -2.12 3.04
C ASN A 44 -14.01 -1.47 4.16
N ASP A 45 -15.05 -2.15 4.66
CA ASP A 45 -15.96 -1.61 5.69
C ASP A 45 -15.43 -1.75 7.14
N SER A 46 -14.30 -2.44 7.35
CA SER A 46 -13.60 -2.44 8.66
C SER A 46 -12.78 -1.16 8.94
N SER A 47 -12.71 -0.23 7.99
CA SER A 47 -11.84 0.95 8.07
C SER A 47 -12.61 2.22 7.69
N SER A 48 -13.66 2.57 8.44
CA SER A 48 -14.42 3.81 8.19
C SER A 48 -15.03 4.37 9.48
N ALA A 49 -14.19 4.71 10.46
CA ALA A 49 -14.54 5.74 11.44
C ALA A 49 -14.00 7.08 10.93
N ASN A 50 -14.91 7.88 10.35
CA ASN A 50 -14.66 9.23 9.89
C ASN A 50 -14.01 10.10 10.98
N VAL A 51 -12.80 10.61 10.72
CA VAL A 51 -12.28 11.81 11.39
C VAL A 51 -12.11 12.89 10.32
N ARG A 52 -13.10 13.80 10.24
CA ARG A 52 -12.93 15.10 9.61
C ARG A 52 -11.82 15.83 10.36
N ASN A 53 -10.69 16.06 9.71
CA ASN A 53 -9.61 16.88 10.24
C ASN A 53 -9.76 18.29 9.67
N GLU A 54 -10.45 19.17 10.41
CA GLU A 54 -10.44 20.61 10.15
C GLU A 54 -9.10 21.19 10.60
N SER A 55 -8.46 21.93 9.70
CA SER A 55 -7.20 22.63 9.89
C SER A 55 -7.32 23.77 10.90
N TYR A 56 -6.46 23.80 11.91
CA TYR A 56 -6.33 24.93 12.82
C TYR A 56 -5.57 26.09 12.16
N ASP A 57 -6.25 27.23 12.07
CA ASP A 57 -5.69 28.56 11.83
C ASP A 57 -5.57 29.30 13.18
N TYR A 58 -4.54 30.13 13.33
CA TYR A 58 -4.17 30.79 14.57
C TYR A 58 -4.89 32.15 14.76
N GLY A 59 -5.46 32.39 15.95
CA GLY A 59 -5.37 33.69 16.64
C GLY A 59 -6.65 34.49 16.89
N TYR A 60 -7.09 34.50 18.17
CA TYR A 60 -7.82 35.50 19.01
C TYR A 60 -8.71 36.57 18.34
N GLU A 61 -9.87 37.03 18.86
CA GLU A 61 -10.39 37.19 20.22
C GLU A 61 -11.86 37.61 20.06
N TYR A 62 -12.82 37.01 20.78
CA TYR A 62 -14.12 37.65 21.05
C TYR A 62 -14.67 37.15 22.39
N GLU A 63 -14.85 38.08 23.32
CA GLU A 63 -15.68 37.91 24.51
C GLU A 63 -17.14 37.67 24.10
N GLY A 64 -17.77 36.69 24.73
CA GLY A 64 -19.20 36.42 24.58
C GLY A 64 -19.65 35.38 25.59
N GLN A 65 -20.03 35.86 26.77
CA GLN A 65 -20.87 35.13 27.73
C GLN A 65 -22.10 34.56 27.01
N LEU A 66 -22.42 33.29 27.23
CA LEU A 66 -23.77 32.82 27.57
C LEU A 66 -23.69 31.39 28.11
N GLU A 67 -24.33 31.21 29.26
CA GLU A 67 -24.51 29.99 30.02
C GLU A 67 -25.43 29.03 29.26
N GLU A 68 -25.07 27.75 29.18
CA GLU A 68 -26.03 26.67 28.96
C GLU A 68 -25.55 25.41 29.70
N GLU A 69 -26.40 24.97 30.63
CA GLU A 69 -26.27 23.76 31.44
C GLU A 69 -26.37 22.52 30.54
N GLU A 70 -25.33 21.67 30.49
CA GLU A 70 -25.47 20.31 29.97
C GLU A 70 -24.75 19.30 30.87
N GLU A 71 -25.48 18.22 31.14
CA GLU A 71 -25.26 17.21 32.17
C GLU A 71 -24.00 16.36 31.91
N ASP A 72 -23.22 16.14 32.98
CA ASP A 72 -22.04 15.27 33.01
C ASP A 72 -22.42 13.79 32.75
N TYR A 73 -22.32 13.36 31.50
CA TYR A 73 -22.18 11.94 31.16
C TYR A 73 -20.70 11.64 30.96
N GLU A 74 -20.03 11.23 32.03
CA GLU A 74 -18.64 10.77 32.02
C GLU A 74 -18.55 9.42 31.28
N TYR A 75 -18.51 9.46 29.95
CA TYR A 75 -17.98 8.35 29.19
C TYR A 75 -16.47 8.32 29.45
N GLU A 76 -15.99 7.30 30.18
CA GLU A 76 -14.56 6.94 30.15
C GLU A 76 -14.21 6.57 28.70
N ILE A 77 -13.81 7.57 27.93
CA ILE A 77 -13.18 7.36 26.64
C ILE A 77 -11.87 6.67 26.97
N PHE A 78 -11.83 5.34 26.81
CA PHE A 78 -10.59 4.60 26.66
C PHE A 78 -9.87 5.21 25.45
N HIS A 79 -9.03 6.22 25.71
CA HIS A 79 -8.04 6.68 24.77
C HIS A 79 -7.05 5.53 24.59
N GLN A 80 -7.36 4.61 23.67
CA GLN A 80 -6.32 3.82 23.03
C GLN A 80 -5.43 4.84 22.32
N GLN A 81 -4.40 5.26 23.03
CA GLN A 81 -3.38 6.15 22.52
C GLN A 81 -2.87 5.50 21.23
N PRO A 82 -3.09 6.12 20.04
CA PRO A 82 -2.58 5.55 18.81
C PRO A 82 -1.07 5.40 19.00
N ALA A 83 -0.56 4.19 18.77
CA ALA A 83 0.87 3.91 18.90
C ALA A 83 1.64 5.03 18.20
N SER A 84 2.49 5.74 18.93
CA SER A 84 3.24 6.87 18.37
C SER A 84 3.99 6.38 17.13
N ALA A 85 4.27 7.26 16.16
CA ALA A 85 5.04 6.87 14.97
C ALA A 85 6.35 6.14 15.32
N GLU A 86 6.89 6.41 16.52
CA GLU A 86 8.05 5.74 17.13
C GLU A 86 7.82 4.25 17.46
N GLN A 87 6.59 3.84 17.76
CA GLN A 87 6.22 2.45 18.05
C GLN A 87 5.74 1.67 16.82
N ARG A 88 5.54 2.34 15.67
CA ARG A 88 5.04 1.70 14.46
C ARG A 88 6.06 0.69 13.91
N VAL A 89 5.67 -0.58 13.91
CA VAL A 89 6.36 -1.68 13.24
C VAL A 89 5.58 -1.99 11.97
N TYR A 90 6.24 -1.94 10.81
CA TYR A 90 5.56 -2.16 9.55
C TYR A 90 5.37 -3.65 9.26
N ARG A 91 4.22 -4.01 8.67
CA ARG A 91 3.87 -5.40 8.37
C ARG A 91 4.89 -6.10 7.47
N HIS A 92 5.38 -5.43 6.42
CA HIS A 92 6.36 -6.03 5.49
C HIS A 92 7.72 -6.33 6.14
N ALA A 93 8.06 -5.62 7.22
CA ALA A 93 9.25 -5.86 8.02
C ALA A 93 9.08 -7.07 8.96
N LEU A 94 7.90 -7.24 9.57
CA LEU A 94 7.60 -8.46 10.34
C LEU A 94 7.63 -9.71 9.46
N GLU A 95 7.04 -9.60 8.26
CA GLU A 95 7.09 -10.68 7.29
C GLU A 95 8.51 -11.00 6.82
N SER A 96 9.40 -10.01 6.71
CA SER A 96 10.80 -10.28 6.33
C SER A 96 11.58 -10.97 7.43
N VAL A 97 11.33 -10.65 8.69
CA VAL A 97 11.88 -11.37 9.85
C VAL A 97 11.39 -12.83 9.86
N THR A 98 10.09 -13.03 9.62
CA THR A 98 9.50 -14.38 9.53
C THR A 98 10.10 -15.19 8.38
N ARG A 99 10.30 -14.57 7.22
CA ARG A 99 10.96 -15.20 6.05
C ARG A 99 12.42 -15.57 6.31
N ALA A 100 13.10 -14.84 7.21
CA ALA A 100 14.44 -15.20 7.68
C ALA A 100 14.43 -16.40 8.66
N GLY A 101 13.26 -16.95 9.00
CA GLY A 101 13.11 -18.08 9.91
C GLY A 101 13.15 -17.70 11.38
N LEU A 102 12.92 -16.43 11.71
CA LEU A 102 12.90 -15.91 13.07
C LEU A 102 11.46 -15.60 13.51
N ASP A 103 11.19 -15.71 14.81
CA ASP A 103 9.94 -15.25 15.42
C ASP A 103 10.08 -13.77 15.81
N PRO A 104 9.29 -12.84 15.23
CA PRO A 104 9.35 -11.42 15.56
C PRO A 104 9.10 -11.09 17.03
N ASP A 105 8.40 -11.95 17.77
CA ASP A 105 8.09 -11.75 19.20
C ASP A 105 9.22 -12.23 20.13
N GLU A 106 10.14 -13.07 19.62
CA GLU A 106 11.25 -13.64 20.41
C GLU A 106 12.62 -12.99 20.10
N VAL A 107 12.76 -12.30 18.96
CA VAL A 107 14.02 -11.68 18.56
C VAL A 107 14.39 -10.45 19.39
N GLN A 108 15.66 -10.34 19.75
CA GLN A 108 16.18 -9.16 20.45
C GLN A 108 16.36 -7.96 19.51
N VAL A 109 16.88 -8.22 18.31
CA VAL A 109 17.04 -7.22 17.25
C VAL A 109 15.94 -7.43 16.24
N LEU A 110 15.02 -6.48 16.16
CA LEU A 110 13.85 -6.57 15.30
C LEU A 110 13.97 -5.58 14.13
N ALA A 111 13.85 -6.06 12.89
CA ALA A 111 13.62 -5.19 11.75
C ALA A 111 12.20 -4.61 11.82
N VAL A 112 12.09 -3.28 11.96
CA VAL A 112 10.81 -2.58 12.10
C VAL A 112 10.38 -1.86 10.84
N ASP A 113 11.32 -1.56 9.94
CA ASP A 113 11.11 -1.13 8.55
C ASP A 113 12.25 -1.71 7.68
N ILE A 114 12.00 -1.95 6.41
CA ILE A 114 12.97 -2.46 5.45
C ILE A 114 12.51 -2.12 4.03
N GLY A 115 13.46 -1.88 3.13
CA GLY A 115 13.16 -1.64 1.73
C GLY A 115 14.39 -1.17 0.96
N VAL A 116 14.14 -0.49 -0.15
CA VAL A 116 15.17 0.10 -0.99
C VAL A 116 14.91 1.58 -1.26
N LEU A 117 15.99 2.34 -1.33
CA LEU A 117 16.05 3.69 -1.87
C LEU A 117 16.44 3.58 -3.34
N THR A 118 15.66 4.17 -4.22
CA THR A 118 15.96 4.21 -5.65
C THR A 118 16.33 5.63 -6.06
N THR A 119 17.37 5.80 -6.86
CA THR A 119 17.74 7.10 -7.43
C THR A 119 17.79 7.00 -8.95
N ARG A 120 17.24 8.01 -9.62
CA ARG A 120 17.46 8.27 -11.04
C ARG A 120 18.54 9.34 -11.20
N GLU A 121 19.28 9.38 -12.30
CA GLU A 121 20.45 10.26 -12.51
C GLU A 121 20.15 11.73 -12.15
N GLU A 122 18.96 12.23 -12.48
CA GLU A 122 18.52 13.60 -12.20
C GLU A 122 17.35 13.67 -11.20
N GLY A 123 17.12 12.62 -10.40
CA GLY A 123 15.97 12.48 -9.53
C GLY A 123 16.30 12.46 -8.03
N GLU A 124 15.34 12.93 -7.22
CA GLU A 124 15.37 12.74 -5.77
C GLU A 124 15.24 11.24 -5.42
N PRO A 125 15.94 10.75 -4.37
CA PRO A 125 15.77 9.39 -3.90
C PRO A 125 14.31 9.10 -3.50
N GLN A 126 13.80 7.94 -3.93
CA GLN A 126 12.46 7.47 -3.61
C GLN A 126 12.53 6.19 -2.78
N ILE A 127 11.64 6.03 -1.82
CA ILE A 127 11.59 4.85 -0.94
C ILE A 127 10.57 3.86 -1.47
N TYR A 128 11.00 2.60 -1.64
CA TYR A 128 10.15 1.48 -2.01
C TYR A 128 10.22 0.41 -0.92
N ARG A 129 9.05 0.02 -0.42
CA ARG A 129 8.88 -0.97 0.65
C ARG A 129 8.11 -2.20 0.19
N THR A 130 6.97 -1.99 -0.45
CA THR A 130 6.07 -3.09 -0.85
C THR A 130 5.71 -3.04 -2.32
N TRP A 131 5.90 -1.88 -2.94
CA TRP A 131 5.61 -1.68 -4.35
C TRP A 131 6.75 -2.19 -5.21
N SER A 132 6.38 -2.63 -6.40
CA SER A 132 7.35 -2.96 -7.44
C SER A 132 8.19 -1.74 -7.79
N LEU A 133 9.48 -1.97 -7.98
CA LEU A 133 10.42 -0.96 -8.44
C LEU A 133 10.12 -0.65 -9.91
N PRO A 134 10.15 0.62 -10.33
CA PRO A 134 10.15 0.91 -11.75
C PRO A 134 11.46 0.39 -12.37
N ASP A 135 11.42 -0.02 -13.63
CA ASP A 135 12.56 -0.55 -14.39
C ASP A 135 13.49 0.55 -14.95
N ASP A 136 13.11 1.83 -14.82
CA ASP A 136 13.87 3.00 -15.31
C ASP A 136 14.77 3.64 -14.23
N ILE A 137 15.18 2.88 -13.21
CA ILE A 137 16.00 3.38 -12.10
C ILE A 137 17.49 3.07 -12.31
N ASP A 138 18.35 4.02 -11.95
CA ASP A 138 19.79 3.90 -12.17
C ASP A 138 20.52 3.27 -10.98
N TYR A 139 20.02 3.51 -9.77
CA TYR A 139 20.65 3.02 -8.54
C TYR A 139 19.63 2.52 -7.55
N ILE A 140 19.99 1.44 -6.85
CA ILE A 140 19.30 0.97 -5.64
C ILE A 140 20.25 1.00 -4.45
N GLN A 141 19.72 1.39 -3.30
CA GLN A 141 20.44 1.42 -2.04
C GLN A 141 19.55 0.83 -0.96
N PRO A 142 19.89 -0.33 -0.39
CA PRO A 142 19.04 -0.95 0.60
C PRO A 142 19.01 -0.13 1.89
N PHE A 143 17.93 -0.26 2.66
CA PHE A 143 17.86 0.27 4.01
C PHE A 143 17.11 -0.68 4.92
N VAL A 144 17.40 -0.57 6.21
CA VAL A 144 16.66 -1.26 7.27
C VAL A 144 16.59 -0.35 8.48
N GLN A 145 15.48 -0.39 9.20
CA GLN A 145 15.37 0.19 10.51
C GLN A 145 15.34 -0.93 11.55
N LEU A 146 16.34 -0.96 12.43
CA LEU A 146 16.46 -1.98 13.48
C LEU A 146 16.07 -1.41 14.84
N ARG A 147 15.20 -2.11 15.56
CA ARG A 147 14.94 -1.87 16.98
C ARG A 147 15.88 -2.76 17.80
N VAL A 148 16.76 -2.14 18.59
CA VAL A 148 17.71 -2.84 19.47
C VAL A 148 17.44 -2.52 20.94
N PRO A 149 17.63 -3.48 21.87
CA PRO A 149 17.24 -3.33 23.27
C PRO A 149 18.26 -2.51 24.08
N THR A 150 19.51 -2.51 23.64
CA THR A 150 20.65 -1.84 24.28
C THR A 150 21.58 -1.27 23.22
N GLU A 151 22.47 -0.39 23.62
CA GLU A 151 23.57 0.06 22.75
C GLU A 151 24.47 -1.13 22.38
N ALA A 152 24.92 -1.17 21.13
CA ALA A 152 25.76 -2.22 20.61
C ALA A 152 26.63 -1.72 19.45
N ASN A 153 27.70 -2.43 19.15
CA ASN A 153 28.38 -2.33 17.87
C ASN A 153 28.15 -3.67 17.17
N GLY A 154 27.68 -3.64 15.93
CA GLY A 154 27.41 -4.85 15.16
C GLY A 154 27.81 -4.68 13.70
N ASP A 155 28.23 -5.77 13.10
CA ASP A 155 28.52 -5.83 11.67
C ASP A 155 27.23 -6.17 10.94
N ILE A 156 26.79 -5.26 10.07
CA ILE A 156 25.54 -5.39 9.32
C ILE A 156 25.88 -5.51 7.85
N ARG A 157 25.50 -6.65 7.28
CA ARG A 157 25.66 -6.97 5.87
C ARG A 157 24.33 -6.92 5.14
N PHE A 158 24.28 -6.11 4.10
CA PHE A 158 23.19 -6.05 3.13
C PHE A 158 23.55 -6.91 1.92
N GLU A 159 22.64 -7.78 1.51
CA GLU A 159 22.79 -8.65 0.35
C GLU A 159 21.55 -8.52 -0.53
N ILE A 160 21.72 -8.20 -1.81
CA ILE A 160 20.65 -8.23 -2.81
C ILE A 160 20.88 -9.43 -3.70
N ILE A 161 19.84 -10.25 -3.80
CA ILE A 161 19.78 -11.49 -4.54
C ILE A 161 18.78 -11.31 -5.66
N ASP A 162 19.21 -11.62 -6.88
CA ASP A 162 18.36 -11.52 -8.06
C ASP A 162 17.30 -12.64 -8.13
N ALA A 163 16.53 -12.63 -9.21
CA ALA A 163 15.46 -13.61 -9.43
C ALA A 163 15.95 -15.05 -9.68
N VAL A 164 17.21 -15.25 -10.08
CA VAL A 164 17.80 -16.59 -10.28
C VAL A 164 18.48 -17.12 -9.02
N GLY A 165 18.66 -16.26 -8.01
CA GLY A 165 19.21 -16.61 -6.71
C GLY A 165 20.68 -16.21 -6.53
N ASP A 166 21.24 -15.45 -7.46
CA ASP A 166 22.62 -14.98 -7.40
C ASP A 166 22.71 -13.67 -6.60
N ALA A 167 23.72 -13.56 -5.73
CA ALA A 167 23.99 -12.35 -4.98
C ALA A 167 24.68 -11.31 -5.87
N VAL A 168 23.93 -10.31 -6.32
CA VAL A 168 24.40 -9.26 -7.23
C VAL A 168 24.93 -8.02 -6.51
N TYR A 169 24.64 -7.90 -5.21
CA TYR A 169 25.21 -6.87 -4.35
C TYR A 169 25.41 -7.40 -2.95
N ILE A 170 26.60 -7.17 -2.39
CA ILE A 170 26.96 -7.50 -1.01
C ILE A 170 27.74 -6.32 -0.45
N HIS A 171 27.29 -5.78 0.68
CA HIS A 171 28.01 -4.73 1.39
C HIS A 171 27.88 -4.92 2.89
N GLU A 172 29.00 -4.79 3.61
CA GLU A 172 29.07 -4.99 5.05
C GLU A 172 29.77 -3.78 5.68
N ASP A 173 29.09 -3.20 6.68
CA ASP A 173 29.54 -2.02 7.42
C ASP A 173 29.37 -2.29 8.92
N SER A 174 30.29 -1.79 9.74
CA SER A 174 30.17 -1.80 11.20
C SER A 174 29.37 -0.57 11.67
N PHE A 175 28.29 -0.79 12.40
CA PHE A 175 27.43 0.29 12.91
C PHE A 175 27.49 0.42 14.43
N LYS A 176 27.53 1.68 14.90
CA LYS A 176 27.24 2.03 16.30
C LYS A 176 25.74 2.16 16.48
N LEU A 177 25.14 1.17 17.14
CA LEU A 177 23.71 1.10 17.37
C LEU A 177 23.37 1.69 18.74
N THR A 178 22.36 2.55 18.75
CA THR A 178 21.78 3.13 19.97
C THR A 178 20.56 2.35 20.41
N ARG A 179 20.24 2.32 21.70
CA ARG A 179 18.99 1.70 22.17
C ARG A 179 17.78 2.32 21.46
N GLY A 180 16.88 1.48 20.96
CA GLY A 180 15.71 1.92 20.20
C GLY A 180 15.91 1.71 18.70
N ARG A 181 15.37 2.62 17.88
CA ARG A 181 15.34 2.47 16.42
C ARG A 181 16.58 3.09 15.78
N ASN A 182 17.25 2.33 14.92
CA ASN A 182 18.42 2.76 14.17
C ASN A 182 18.12 2.61 12.69
N PHE A 183 18.21 3.70 11.94
CA PHE A 183 18.13 3.66 10.48
C PHE A 183 19.51 3.35 9.91
N LEU A 184 19.60 2.27 9.14
CA LEU A 184 20.85 1.75 8.60
C LEU A 184 20.73 1.66 7.08
N THR A 185 21.76 2.11 6.39
CA THR A 185 21.91 2.01 4.95
C THR A 185 23.40 1.91 4.64
N PRO A 186 23.83 1.09 3.67
CA PRO A 186 25.23 1.00 3.30
C PRO A 186 25.71 2.34 2.71
N ASN A 187 27.01 2.61 2.79
CA ASN A 187 27.58 3.82 2.19
C ASN A 187 27.69 3.76 0.65
N THR A 188 27.41 2.60 0.05
CA THR A 188 27.42 2.38 -1.40
C THR A 188 26.01 2.21 -1.96
N ARG A 189 25.89 2.44 -3.27
CA ARG A 189 24.67 2.13 -4.05
C ARG A 189 25.02 1.08 -5.08
N MET A 190 24.08 0.18 -5.35
CA MET A 190 24.20 -0.77 -6.45
C MET A 190 23.74 -0.07 -7.73
N PRO A 191 24.62 0.06 -8.75
CA PRO A 191 24.19 0.52 -10.05
C PRO A 191 23.36 -0.57 -10.74
N LEU A 192 22.28 -0.15 -11.39
CA LEU A 192 21.54 -0.99 -12.32
C LEU A 192 22.06 -0.71 -13.74
N HIS A 193 22.15 -1.76 -14.54
CA HIS A 193 22.63 -1.68 -15.90
C HIS A 193 21.58 -2.29 -16.83
N ASP A 194 21.41 -1.74 -18.03
CA ASP A 194 20.42 -2.17 -19.03
C ASP A 194 20.51 -3.66 -19.43
N GLN A 195 21.61 -4.34 -19.08
CA GLN A 195 21.84 -5.75 -19.37
C GLN A 195 21.41 -6.68 -18.22
N MET A 196 20.99 -6.14 -17.08
CA MET A 196 20.49 -6.95 -15.96
C MET A 196 19.08 -7.44 -16.26
N GLU A 197 18.84 -8.73 -16.03
CA GLU A 197 17.51 -9.32 -16.09
C GLU A 197 16.73 -8.92 -14.84
N LEU A 198 15.79 -7.99 -14.98
CA LEU A 198 15.03 -7.44 -13.85
C LEU A 198 13.75 -8.24 -13.55
N ASP A 199 13.36 -9.16 -14.43
CA ASP A 199 12.15 -9.95 -14.27
C ASP A 199 12.24 -10.92 -13.08
N GLY A 200 11.12 -11.02 -12.34
CA GLY A 200 10.96 -12.01 -11.27
C GLY A 200 11.19 -11.46 -9.86
N LYS A 201 11.40 -12.38 -8.92
CA LYS A 201 11.41 -12.11 -7.47
C LYS A 201 12.82 -11.93 -6.95
N TRP A 202 13.12 -10.69 -6.60
CA TRP A 202 14.36 -10.31 -5.95
C TRP A 202 14.21 -10.38 -4.43
N SER A 203 15.33 -10.50 -3.74
CA SER A 203 15.35 -10.42 -2.27
C SER A 203 16.49 -9.57 -1.74
N LEU A 204 16.18 -8.76 -0.73
CA LEU A 204 17.11 -8.04 0.11
C LEU A 204 17.23 -8.80 1.44
N ARG A 205 18.41 -9.37 1.70
CA ARG A 205 18.74 -9.95 3.00
C ARG A 205 19.55 -8.97 3.84
N VAL A 206 19.21 -8.92 5.11
CA VAL A 206 19.99 -8.21 6.13
C VAL A 206 20.54 -9.25 7.08
N ILE A 207 21.86 -9.30 7.19
CA ILE A 207 22.59 -10.19 8.08
C ILE A 207 23.25 -9.34 9.16
N ALA A 208 23.07 -9.70 10.43
CA ALA A 208 23.74 -9.10 11.57
C ALA A 208 24.59 -10.17 12.27
N ASP A 209 25.89 -9.92 12.42
CA ASP A 209 26.84 -10.85 13.06
C ASP A 209 26.73 -12.30 12.55
N GLY A 210 26.53 -12.46 11.24
CA GLY A 210 26.39 -13.76 10.57
C GLY A 210 24.99 -14.40 10.62
N VAL A 211 24.03 -13.80 11.33
CA VAL A 211 22.63 -14.27 11.39
C VAL A 211 21.76 -13.45 10.43
N THR A 212 20.99 -14.12 9.56
CA THR A 212 20.01 -13.41 8.72
C THR A 212 18.85 -12.94 9.59
N ILE A 213 18.69 -11.63 9.73
CA ILE A 213 17.66 -11.02 10.59
C ILE A 213 16.43 -10.57 9.81
N ALA A 214 16.53 -10.44 8.49
CA ALA A 214 15.40 -10.14 7.61
C ALA A 214 15.69 -10.62 6.18
N ASP A 215 14.68 -11.19 5.52
CA ASP A 215 14.68 -11.51 4.08
C ASP A 215 13.46 -10.81 3.44
N HIS A 216 13.69 -9.67 2.78
CA HIS A 216 12.68 -8.81 2.20
C HIS A 216 12.56 -9.03 0.68
N ARG A 217 11.35 -9.26 0.17
CA ARG A 217 11.14 -9.54 -1.26
C ARG A 217 10.57 -8.34 -1.98
N PHE A 218 11.05 -8.11 -3.20
CA PHE A 218 10.56 -7.08 -4.11
C PHE A 218 10.67 -7.57 -5.56
N GLU A 219 10.02 -6.86 -6.48
CA GLU A 219 9.99 -7.17 -7.91
C GLU A 219 10.10 -5.86 -8.69
N TYR A 220 10.53 -5.92 -9.95
CA TYR A 220 10.48 -4.77 -10.86
C TYR A 220 9.18 -4.76 -11.65
N SER A 221 8.80 -3.60 -12.19
CA SER A 221 7.63 -3.43 -13.04
C SER A 221 7.87 -2.34 -14.08
N GLU A 222 7.25 -2.49 -15.25
CA GLU A 222 7.37 -1.51 -16.33
C GLU A 222 6.98 -0.09 -15.90
N ALA A 223 7.86 0.87 -16.16
CA ALA A 223 7.70 2.29 -15.81
C ALA A 223 6.45 2.94 -16.40
N THR A 224 5.91 2.43 -17.53
CA THR A 224 4.74 3.00 -18.23
C THR A 224 3.49 3.08 -17.34
N GLY A 225 3.37 2.23 -16.31
CA GLY A 225 2.26 2.29 -15.33
C GLY A 225 2.61 2.96 -13.99
N ALA A 226 3.84 3.45 -13.80
CA ALA A 226 4.30 3.99 -12.52
C ALA A 226 3.66 5.35 -12.19
N ASN A 227 3.34 6.18 -13.19
CA ASN A 227 2.81 7.53 -12.99
C ASN A 227 1.43 7.57 -12.29
N ILE A 228 0.58 6.58 -12.54
CA ILE A 228 -0.75 6.48 -11.93
C ILE A 228 -0.67 5.83 -10.53
N ARG A 229 0.33 4.97 -10.29
CA ARG A 229 0.52 4.23 -9.04
C ARG A 229 1.26 4.99 -7.95
N ARG A 230 2.04 6.01 -8.30
CA ARG A 230 2.77 6.92 -7.39
C ARG A 230 1.88 7.79 -6.48
N HIS A 231 0.56 7.81 -6.70
CA HIS A 231 -0.38 8.71 -6.01
C HIS A 231 -1.41 7.99 -5.11
N ILE A 232 -1.28 6.68 -4.93
CA ILE A 232 -2.14 5.86 -4.06
C ILE A 232 -1.32 5.47 -2.83
N GLY A 233 -1.73 5.97 -1.66
CA GLY A 233 -1.07 5.71 -0.37
C GLY A 233 -1.17 4.24 0.10
N GLU A 234 -0.43 3.94 1.17
CA GLU A 234 -0.30 2.63 1.83
C GLU A 234 -1.65 2.00 2.27
N ASP A 235 -2.72 2.79 2.32
CA ASP A 235 -4.09 2.46 2.73
C ASP A 235 -5.14 2.64 1.62
N GLY A 236 -4.72 3.02 0.41
CA GLY A 236 -5.63 3.32 -0.70
C GLY A 236 -6.09 4.78 -0.77
N GLU A 237 -5.58 5.69 0.05
CA GLU A 237 -5.91 7.11 -0.05
C GLU A 237 -5.24 7.79 -1.26
N ILE A 238 -6.04 8.55 -2.01
CA ILE A 238 -5.59 9.39 -3.13
C ILE A 238 -5.02 10.69 -2.56
N ASN A 239 -3.74 10.97 -2.83
CA ASN A 239 -3.08 12.20 -2.39
C ASN A 239 -3.81 13.46 -2.92
N THR A 240 -3.83 14.54 -2.13
CA THR A 240 -4.46 15.84 -2.42
C THR A 240 -4.05 16.41 -3.78
N GLU A 241 -2.83 16.12 -4.25
CA GLU A 241 -2.35 16.51 -5.58
C GLU A 241 -3.05 15.77 -6.73
N MET A 242 -3.37 14.48 -6.59
CA MET A 242 -4.16 13.74 -7.58
C MET A 242 -5.63 14.18 -7.55
N ARG A 243 -6.13 14.64 -6.40
CA ARG A 243 -7.45 15.29 -6.30
C ARG A 243 -7.46 16.63 -7.06
N ALA A 244 -6.35 17.37 -7.07
CA ALA A 244 -6.18 18.58 -7.86
C ALA A 244 -6.06 18.29 -9.36
N VAL A 245 -5.27 17.29 -9.76
CA VAL A 245 -5.12 16.88 -11.18
C VAL A 245 -6.40 16.26 -11.73
N MET A 246 -7.19 15.53 -10.93
CA MET A 246 -8.53 15.05 -11.31
C MET A 246 -9.60 16.15 -11.29
N ALA A 247 -9.42 17.19 -10.47
CA ALA A 247 -10.27 18.38 -10.49
C ALA A 247 -9.99 19.26 -11.72
N GLU A 248 -8.73 19.33 -12.18
CA GLU A 248 -8.32 20.00 -13.41
C GLU A 248 -8.69 19.21 -14.67
N ASN A 249 -8.61 17.87 -14.64
CA ASN A 249 -9.10 16.99 -15.73
C ASN A 249 -10.59 16.66 -15.64
N ARG A 250 -11.41 17.59 -15.11
CA ARG A 250 -12.84 17.56 -15.41
C ARG A 250 -13.00 17.79 -16.91
N VAL A 251 -13.16 16.68 -17.63
CA VAL A 251 -13.79 16.61 -18.95
C VAL A 251 -14.85 17.71 -19.02
N PRO A 252 -14.84 18.58 -20.05
CA PRO A 252 -15.85 19.62 -20.18
C PRO A 252 -17.20 18.98 -19.96
N LYS A 253 -17.97 19.47 -18.99
CA LYS A 253 -19.36 19.08 -18.81
C LYS A 253 -20.06 19.38 -20.13
N MET A 254 -20.17 18.40 -21.01
CA MET A 254 -21.12 18.44 -22.11
C MET A 254 -22.47 18.64 -21.45
N SER A 255 -23.15 19.70 -21.84
CA SER A 255 -24.44 20.03 -21.27
C SER A 255 -25.43 18.93 -21.66
N LEU A 256 -26.46 18.71 -20.85
CA LEU A 256 -27.51 17.74 -21.17
C LEU A 256 -28.19 18.06 -22.53
N ASP A 257 -28.12 19.32 -22.96
CA ASP A 257 -28.59 19.79 -24.27
C ASP A 257 -27.72 19.26 -25.43
N ASP A 258 -26.41 19.08 -25.25
CA ASP A 258 -25.51 18.48 -26.26
C ASP A 258 -25.77 16.97 -26.43
N LEU A 259 -26.20 16.28 -25.37
CA LEU A 259 -26.57 14.85 -25.42
C LEU A 259 -27.97 14.61 -26.00
N LEU A 260 -28.86 15.60 -25.93
CA LEU A 260 -30.20 15.52 -26.53
C LEU A 260 -30.18 15.82 -28.03
N ALA A 261 -29.20 16.60 -28.52
CA ALA A 261 -29.03 16.87 -29.94
C ALA A 261 -28.69 15.61 -30.76
N TYR A 262 -27.96 14.65 -30.16
CA TYR A 262 -27.56 13.40 -30.84
C TYR A 262 -28.67 12.34 -30.90
N GLN A 263 -29.76 12.47 -30.13
CA GLN A 263 -30.90 11.54 -30.22
C GLN A 263 -31.98 11.99 -31.23
N GLY A 264 -31.90 13.22 -31.75
CA GLY A 264 -32.87 13.74 -32.71
C GLY A 264 -32.57 13.40 -34.17
N GLU A 265 -31.33 13.04 -34.52
CA GLU A 265 -30.93 12.82 -35.92
C GLU A 265 -31.14 11.39 -36.43
N ASP A 266 -31.31 10.40 -35.54
CA ASP A 266 -31.52 9.00 -35.95
C ASP A 266 -32.96 8.70 -36.39
N ASP A 267 -33.96 9.52 -36.02
CA ASP A 267 -35.37 9.29 -36.35
C ASP A 267 -35.82 9.86 -37.72
N GLU A 268 -35.05 10.75 -38.36
CA GLU A 268 -35.42 11.33 -39.67
C GLU A 268 -34.87 10.56 -40.88
N ALA A 269 -33.84 9.73 -40.70
CA ALA A 269 -33.24 8.95 -41.79
C ALA A 269 -34.09 7.72 -42.20
N GLU A 270 -34.94 7.20 -41.32
CA GLU A 270 -35.72 5.98 -41.56
C GLU A 270 -37.07 6.22 -42.28
N ARG A 271 -37.48 7.49 -42.48
CA ARG A 271 -38.74 7.84 -43.17
C ARG A 271 -38.59 8.19 -44.65
N ARG A 272 -37.38 8.06 -45.22
CA ARG A 272 -37.10 8.36 -46.65
C ARG A 272 -36.52 7.19 -47.45
N ALA A 273 -36.62 5.96 -46.95
CA ALA A 273 -36.33 4.74 -47.71
C ALA A 273 -37.63 4.04 -48.14
#